data_AF-A0A9X3X5S3-F1
#
_entry.id   AF-A0A9X3X5S3-F1
#
_cell.length_a   1.000
_cell.length_b   1.000
_cell.length_c   1.000
_cell.angle_alpha   90.00
_cell.angle_beta   90.00
_cell.angle_gamma   90.00
#
_symmetry.space_group_name_H-M   'P 1'
#
loop_
_entity.id
_entity.type
_entity.pdbx_description
1 polymer ?
#
loop_
_entity_poly.entity_id
_entity_poly.type
_entity_poly.pdbx_seq_one_letter_code
_entity_poly.pdbx_strand_id
1 'polypeptide(L)'
;MALILFVLAGCGSSAPKAEEPKPETQAEASTETKTETADAPKAEEDSKSIPEACAGDDKAACVMPKGFVKRLCSGVYPELALYLFQKSSPWRRAYVSAKEVAPFNGLGGPSAEEKLTLDEELLVLNQMKADTGGMQVSGASGSVDVLRWDGTCATLSTEEVRFQAPSKPKHAIIPWRILEDATQEALKKNEALANVATERKKECKGATMGAVSAKCEKADKALNDLVVEAVRTGTTVPKPAKVP
;
A
#
# COMPACT_ATOMS: atom_id res chain seq x y z
N MET A 1 51.25 33.02 4.29
CA MET A 1 51.89 32.65 3.01
C MET A 1 51.13 31.44 2.48
N ALA A 2 50.56 31.36 1.29
CA ALA A 2 50.52 32.26 0.16
C ALA A 2 49.18 32.03 -0.59
N LEU A 3 48.70 33.12 -1.19
CA LEU A 3 47.53 33.26 -2.05
C LEU A 3 47.91 32.82 -3.47
N ILE A 4 47.15 31.94 -4.13
CA ILE A 4 47.15 31.83 -5.60
C ILE A 4 45.72 31.57 -6.09
N LEU A 5 45.12 32.63 -6.64
CA LEU A 5 44.05 32.55 -7.64
C LEU A 5 44.67 32.13 -8.98
N PHE A 6 44.00 31.26 -9.73
CA PHE A 6 44.11 31.21 -11.18
C PHE A 6 42.71 31.16 -11.82
N VAL A 7 42.42 32.23 -12.54
CA VAL A 7 41.29 32.39 -13.46
C VAL A 7 41.73 31.83 -14.81
N LEU A 8 40.91 30.95 -15.41
CA LEU A 8 40.93 30.74 -16.86
C LEU A 8 39.49 30.73 -17.39
N ALA A 9 39.22 31.72 -18.24
CA ALA A 9 38.03 31.82 -19.07
C ALA A 9 38.17 30.89 -20.29
N GLY A 10 37.07 30.23 -20.65
CA GLY A 10 36.93 29.46 -21.88
C GLY A 10 35.56 29.71 -22.50
N CYS A 11 35.55 30.29 -23.69
CA CYS A 11 34.39 30.70 -24.48
C CYS A 11 34.14 29.66 -25.60
N GLY A 12 32.88 29.39 -25.95
CA GLY A 12 32.49 28.56 -27.10
C GLY A 12 31.07 27.99 -26.92
N SER A 13 30.01 28.71 -27.29
CA SER A 13 29.44 28.85 -28.65
C SER A 13 28.83 27.55 -29.21
N SER A 14 27.51 27.40 -29.09
CA SER A 14 26.57 27.35 -30.23
C SER A 14 25.20 26.86 -29.75
N ALA A 15 24.21 27.75 -29.72
CA ALA A 15 22.81 27.41 -29.52
C ALA A 15 22.19 26.97 -30.86
N PRO A 16 21.46 25.85 -30.92
CA PRO A 16 20.61 25.56 -32.07
C PRO A 16 19.42 26.52 -32.10
N LYS A 17 19.25 27.10 -33.28
CA LYS A 17 18.21 28.03 -33.70
C LYS A 17 16.83 27.41 -33.52
N ALA A 18 15.94 28.13 -32.82
CA ALA A 18 14.51 27.85 -32.81
C ALA A 18 13.94 28.12 -34.21
N GLU A 19 13.22 27.15 -34.75
CA GLU A 19 12.51 27.26 -36.02
C GLU A 19 11.05 27.64 -35.72
N GLU A 20 10.66 28.84 -36.17
CA GLU A 20 9.27 29.29 -36.16
C GLU A 20 8.50 28.55 -37.26
N PRO A 21 7.33 27.93 -36.98
CA PRO A 21 6.43 27.52 -38.03
C PRO A 21 5.63 28.71 -38.53
N LYS A 22 5.73 29.01 -39.82
CA LYS A 22 4.81 29.90 -40.52
C LYS A 22 3.44 29.21 -40.71
N PRO A 23 2.33 29.97 -40.67
CA PRO A 23 0.98 29.44 -40.82
C PRO A 23 0.61 29.30 -42.29
N GLU A 24 -0.02 28.18 -42.65
CA GLU A 24 -0.87 28.10 -43.84
C GLU A 24 -2.27 27.62 -43.45
N THR A 25 -3.22 28.27 -44.11
CA THR A 25 -4.63 28.40 -43.81
C THR A 25 -5.44 27.35 -44.58
N GLN A 26 -6.38 26.72 -43.85
CA GLN A 26 -7.69 26.16 -44.25
C GLN A 26 -7.82 25.24 -45.48
N ALA A 27 -8.45 24.08 -45.24
CA ALA A 27 -9.70 23.74 -45.93
C ALA A 27 -10.54 22.78 -45.05
N GLU A 28 -11.75 23.21 -44.70
CA GLU A 28 -12.82 22.40 -44.15
C GLU A 28 -13.35 21.42 -45.21
N ALA A 29 -13.67 20.19 -44.81
CA ALA A 29 -14.78 19.44 -45.35
C ALA A 29 -15.25 18.38 -44.34
N SER A 30 -16.45 18.61 -43.80
CA SER A 30 -17.20 17.65 -43.00
C SER A 30 -17.55 16.41 -43.82
N THR A 31 -17.46 15.22 -43.21
CA THR A 31 -18.39 14.14 -43.51
C THR A 31 -18.61 13.30 -42.26
N GLU A 32 -19.80 13.42 -41.69
CA GLU A 32 -20.36 12.47 -40.74
C GLU A 32 -20.45 11.08 -41.39
N THR A 33 -19.92 10.05 -40.74
CA THR A 33 -20.50 8.71 -40.84
C THR A 33 -20.69 8.17 -39.43
N LYS A 34 -21.96 7.91 -39.14
CA LYS A 34 -22.52 7.40 -37.91
C LYS A 34 -22.47 5.87 -37.93
N THR A 35 -22.19 5.29 -36.76
CA THR A 35 -22.48 3.90 -36.35
C THR A 35 -21.48 2.83 -36.77
N GLU A 36 -20.64 2.40 -35.83
CA GLU A 36 -20.72 1.03 -35.31
C GLU A 36 -20.12 1.02 -33.89
N THR A 37 -20.99 0.80 -32.92
CA THR A 37 -20.65 0.70 -31.49
C THR A 37 -19.90 -0.61 -31.28
N ALA A 38 -18.58 -0.56 -31.39
CA ALA A 38 -17.72 -1.60 -30.85
C ALA A 38 -17.79 -1.54 -29.32
N ASP A 39 -18.21 -2.66 -28.75
CA ASP A 39 -18.36 -2.96 -27.33
C ASP A 39 -17.11 -2.48 -26.56
N ALA A 40 -17.19 -1.30 -25.95
CA ALA A 40 -16.18 -0.84 -25.02
C ALA A 40 -16.30 -1.70 -23.76
N PRO A 41 -15.21 -2.29 -23.24
CA PRO A 41 -15.26 -2.99 -21.96
C PRO A 41 -15.84 -2.01 -20.95
N LYS A 42 -16.98 -2.39 -20.37
CA LYS A 42 -17.66 -1.65 -19.31
C LYS A 42 -16.60 -1.35 -18.25
N ALA A 43 -16.11 -0.11 -18.23
CA ALA A 43 -15.26 0.38 -17.18
C ALA A 43 -16.03 0.13 -15.89
N GLU A 44 -15.50 -0.76 -15.05
CA GLU A 44 -16.09 -1.06 -13.75
C GLU A 44 -16.31 0.28 -13.05
N GLU A 45 -17.58 0.59 -12.83
CA GLU A 45 -18.01 1.83 -12.20
C GLU A 45 -17.32 1.90 -10.85
N ASP A 46 -16.47 2.90 -10.70
CA ASP A 46 -15.50 3.05 -9.62
C ASP A 46 -16.24 3.47 -8.34
N SER A 47 -17.04 2.55 -7.80
CA SER A 47 -17.84 2.76 -6.61
C SER A 47 -16.91 3.09 -5.44
N LYS A 48 -17.30 4.06 -4.61
CA LYS A 48 -16.61 4.38 -3.35
C LYS A 48 -16.82 3.31 -2.26
N SER A 49 -17.47 2.19 -2.60
CA SER A 49 -17.63 1.07 -1.69
C SER A 49 -16.35 0.26 -1.59
N ILE A 50 -16.19 -0.39 -0.43
CA ILE A 50 -15.17 -1.41 -0.22
C ILE A 50 -15.49 -2.57 -1.19
N PRO A 51 -14.54 -2.99 -2.04
CA PRO A 51 -14.72 -4.13 -2.92
C PRO A 51 -15.02 -5.40 -2.12
N GLU A 52 -15.86 -6.28 -2.66
CA GLU A 52 -16.19 -7.58 -2.06
C GLU A 52 -15.73 -8.77 -2.93
N ALA A 53 -15.27 -8.49 -4.15
CA ALA A 53 -14.84 -9.49 -5.12
C ALA A 53 -13.49 -9.12 -5.74
N CYS A 54 -12.75 -10.15 -6.15
CA CYS A 54 -11.52 -10.00 -6.93
C CYS A 54 -11.82 -9.34 -8.28
N ALA A 55 -10.96 -8.44 -8.72
CA ALA A 55 -10.97 -7.88 -10.06
C ALA A 55 -10.03 -8.65 -11.00
N GLY A 56 -10.33 -8.59 -12.31
CA GLY A 56 -9.51 -9.18 -13.38
C GLY A 56 -9.69 -10.68 -13.61
N ASP A 57 -9.06 -11.19 -14.67
CA ASP A 57 -9.21 -12.58 -15.12
C ASP A 57 -8.36 -13.58 -14.32
N ASP A 58 -7.29 -13.11 -13.67
CA ASP A 58 -6.43 -13.94 -12.83
C ASP A 58 -7.04 -14.13 -11.44
N LYS A 59 -7.93 -15.12 -11.34
CA LYS A 59 -8.54 -15.53 -10.08
C LYS A 59 -7.52 -15.93 -9.01
N ALA A 60 -6.31 -16.38 -9.39
CA ALA A 60 -5.28 -16.76 -8.44
C ALA A 60 -4.60 -15.54 -7.82
N ALA A 61 -4.51 -14.42 -8.52
CA ALA A 61 -3.96 -13.18 -7.98
C ALA A 61 -4.89 -12.53 -6.93
N CYS A 62 -6.21 -12.68 -7.10
CA CYS A 62 -7.29 -12.03 -6.34
C CYS A 62 -6.92 -10.63 -5.82
N VAL A 63 -6.96 -9.67 -6.73
CA VAL A 63 -6.60 -8.27 -6.48
C VAL A 63 -7.84 -7.37 -6.43
N MET A 64 -7.71 -6.20 -5.82
CA MET A 64 -8.78 -5.20 -5.79
C MET A 64 -8.84 -4.39 -7.10
N PRO A 65 -9.99 -3.76 -7.43
CA PRO A 65 -10.08 -2.83 -8.56
C PRO A 65 -9.04 -1.71 -8.48
N LYS A 66 -8.38 -1.40 -9.61
CA LYS A 66 -7.26 -0.44 -9.66
C LYS A 66 -7.63 0.96 -9.17
N GLY A 67 -8.85 1.41 -9.46
CA GLY A 67 -9.35 2.71 -9.00
C GLY A 67 -9.44 2.80 -7.48
N PHE A 68 -9.95 1.75 -6.84
CA PHE A 68 -9.98 1.62 -5.39
C PHE A 68 -8.56 1.58 -4.80
N VAL A 69 -7.66 0.78 -5.37
CA VAL A 69 -6.26 0.68 -4.90
C VAL A 69 -5.56 2.04 -4.93
N LYS A 70 -5.73 2.82 -6.00
CA LYS A 70 -5.13 4.16 -6.11
C LYS A 70 -5.63 5.09 -4.99
N ARG A 71 -6.93 5.08 -4.68
CA ARG A 71 -7.49 5.88 -3.58
C ARG A 71 -7.00 5.38 -2.22
N LEU A 72 -7.04 4.07 -1.99
CA LEU A 72 -6.55 3.42 -0.77
C LEU A 72 -5.11 3.84 -0.47
N CYS A 73 -4.23 3.73 -1.46
CA CYS A 73 -2.81 4.00 -1.27
C CYS A 73 -2.44 5.49 -1.32
N SER A 74 -3.40 6.40 -1.56
CA SER A 74 -3.21 7.85 -1.40
C SER A 74 -3.30 8.32 0.06
N GLY A 75 -3.72 7.45 0.98
CA GLY A 75 -3.84 7.74 2.41
C GLY A 75 -3.42 6.56 3.28
N VAL A 76 -3.73 6.66 4.58
CA VAL A 76 -3.52 5.60 5.57
C VAL A 76 -4.87 5.22 6.17
N TYR A 77 -5.20 3.93 6.14
CA TYR A 77 -6.51 3.41 6.54
C TYR A 77 -6.39 2.14 7.41
N PRO A 78 -6.00 2.26 8.69
CA PRO A 78 -5.77 1.10 9.56
C PRO A 78 -7.03 0.26 9.78
N GLU A 79 -8.17 0.92 9.93
CA GLU A 79 -9.49 0.27 10.08
C GLU A 79 -9.87 -0.57 8.87
N LEU A 80 -9.66 -0.02 7.67
CA LEU A 80 -9.91 -0.73 6.43
C LEU A 80 -8.93 -1.89 6.26
N ALA A 81 -7.66 -1.74 6.65
CA ALA A 81 -6.74 -2.87 6.67
C ALA A 81 -7.25 -3.98 7.59
N LEU A 82 -7.62 -3.70 8.84
CA LEU A 82 -8.21 -4.72 9.72
C LEU A 82 -9.42 -5.42 9.08
N TYR A 83 -10.30 -4.65 8.44
CA TYR A 83 -11.47 -5.17 7.75
C TYR A 83 -11.09 -6.11 6.60
N LEU A 84 -10.11 -5.73 5.77
CA LEU A 84 -9.65 -6.50 4.62
C LEU A 84 -8.78 -7.69 5.03
N PHE A 85 -8.11 -7.66 6.18
CA PHE A 85 -7.31 -8.77 6.71
C PHE A 85 -8.15 -9.83 7.46
N GLN A 86 -9.48 -9.68 7.55
CA GLN A 86 -10.35 -10.71 8.14
C GLN A 86 -10.24 -12.05 7.40
N LYS A 87 -10.41 -13.15 8.13
CA LYS A 87 -10.33 -14.53 7.60
C LYS A 87 -11.27 -14.80 6.41
N SER A 88 -12.44 -14.16 6.38
CA SER A 88 -13.45 -14.32 5.33
C SER A 88 -13.17 -13.52 4.07
N SER A 89 -12.15 -12.65 4.08
CA SER A 89 -11.80 -11.85 2.92
C SER A 89 -11.25 -12.71 1.77
N PRO A 90 -11.53 -12.36 0.50
CA PRO A 90 -11.01 -13.12 -0.64
C PRO A 90 -9.54 -12.76 -0.96
N TRP A 91 -9.00 -11.71 -0.34
CA TRP A 91 -7.75 -11.08 -0.75
C TRP A 91 -6.53 -11.98 -0.52
N ARG A 92 -5.66 -12.02 -1.52
CA ARG A 92 -4.45 -12.83 -1.47
C ARG A 92 -3.45 -12.28 -0.44
N ARG A 93 -2.92 -13.18 0.38
CA ARG A 93 -1.81 -12.90 1.30
C ARG A 93 -0.46 -12.97 0.60
N ALA A 94 0.44 -12.11 1.03
CA ALA A 94 1.85 -12.09 0.68
C ALA A 94 2.67 -11.98 1.97
N TYR A 95 3.93 -12.36 1.90
CA TYR A 95 4.87 -12.29 3.02
C TYR A 95 6.20 -11.76 2.52
N VAL A 96 6.81 -10.87 3.30
CA VAL A 96 8.14 -10.35 2.99
C VAL A 96 9.16 -11.49 3.04
N SER A 97 9.95 -11.65 1.98
CA SER A 97 11.01 -12.67 1.87
C SER A 97 12.41 -12.13 2.19
N ALA A 98 12.59 -10.81 2.14
CA ALA A 98 13.84 -10.14 2.46
C ALA A 98 13.95 -9.83 3.96
N LYS A 99 15.18 -9.67 4.47
CA LYS A 99 15.41 -9.37 5.91
C LYS A 99 14.73 -8.06 6.33
N GLU A 100 14.96 -7.01 5.54
CA GLU A 100 14.36 -5.69 5.69
C GLU A 100 14.15 -5.08 4.30
N VAL A 101 13.05 -4.35 4.11
CA VAL A 101 12.75 -3.59 2.89
C VAL A 101 12.31 -2.17 3.28
N ALA A 102 12.72 -1.16 2.51
CA ALA A 102 12.25 0.20 2.71
C ALA A 102 10.74 0.29 2.42
N PRO A 103 9.96 1.02 3.23
CA PRO A 103 8.50 1.08 3.10
C PRO A 103 8.03 2.01 1.98
N PHE A 104 8.63 1.92 0.80
CA PHE A 104 8.35 2.78 -0.35
C PHE A 104 6.96 2.52 -0.93
N ASN A 105 6.16 3.56 -1.13
CA ASN A 105 4.84 3.48 -1.78
C ASN A 105 4.94 4.00 -3.23
N GLY A 106 5.00 3.09 -4.19
CA GLY A 106 5.10 3.39 -5.62
C GLY A 106 3.84 4.01 -6.24
N LEU A 107 2.73 4.04 -5.49
CA LEU A 107 1.46 4.61 -5.94
C LEU A 107 1.30 6.10 -5.58
N GLY A 108 2.33 6.71 -4.96
CA GLY A 108 2.44 8.16 -4.76
C GLY A 108 1.75 8.71 -3.52
N GLY A 109 1.35 7.86 -2.58
CA GLY A 109 0.84 8.28 -1.26
C GLY A 109 1.86 8.11 -0.13
N PRO A 110 1.40 8.19 1.13
CA PRO A 110 2.30 8.08 2.28
C PRO A 110 2.94 6.68 2.36
N SER A 111 4.19 6.68 2.81
CA SER A 111 4.95 5.50 3.20
C SER A 111 4.92 5.34 4.71
N ALA A 112 5.01 4.11 5.21
CA ALA A 112 5.23 3.88 6.64
C ALA A 112 6.60 4.42 7.07
N GLU A 113 6.76 4.70 8.36
CA GLU A 113 8.07 5.04 8.94
C GLU A 113 8.92 3.78 9.17
N GLU A 114 8.26 2.68 9.55
CA GLU A 114 8.93 1.41 9.86
C GLU A 114 9.24 0.62 8.58
N LYS A 115 10.44 0.05 8.52
CA LYS A 115 10.80 -0.92 7.47
C LYS A 115 9.88 -2.13 7.51
N LEU A 116 9.67 -2.74 6.35
CA LEU A 116 9.09 -4.07 6.31
C LEU A 116 10.14 -5.08 6.73
N THR A 117 9.75 -6.12 7.46
CA THR A 117 10.68 -7.15 7.94
C THR A 117 10.32 -8.54 7.46
N LEU A 118 11.30 -9.43 7.38
CA LEU A 118 11.10 -10.85 7.02
C LEU A 118 9.90 -11.44 7.75
N ASP A 119 9.05 -12.14 7.01
CA ASP A 119 7.81 -12.80 7.45
C ASP A 119 6.64 -11.86 7.78
N GLU A 120 6.77 -10.56 7.57
CA GLU A 120 5.64 -9.65 7.68
C GLU A 120 4.56 -10.00 6.65
N GLU A 121 3.35 -10.21 7.15
CA GLU A 121 2.17 -10.51 6.36
C GLU A 121 1.57 -9.25 5.75
N LEU A 122 1.19 -9.39 4.48
CA LEU A 122 0.74 -8.33 3.60
C LEU A 122 -0.50 -8.79 2.83
N LEU A 123 -1.32 -7.85 2.36
CA LEU A 123 -2.34 -8.11 1.35
C LEU A 123 -1.87 -7.62 -0.01
N VAL A 124 -2.04 -8.46 -1.04
CA VAL A 124 -1.72 -8.09 -2.42
C VAL A 124 -2.80 -7.15 -2.96
N LEU A 125 -2.38 -5.98 -3.43
CA LEU A 125 -3.25 -4.99 -4.06
C LEU A 125 -3.16 -5.04 -5.59
N ASN A 126 -1.97 -5.25 -6.12
CA ASN A 126 -1.71 -5.32 -7.55
C ASN A 126 -0.40 -6.08 -7.82
N GLN A 127 -0.27 -6.69 -9.00
CA GLN A 127 0.96 -7.35 -9.45
C GLN A 127 1.29 -6.88 -10.86
N MET A 128 2.46 -6.29 -11.02
CA MET A 128 2.97 -5.82 -12.31
C MET A 128 4.04 -6.79 -12.81
N LYS A 129 3.84 -7.31 -14.02
CA LYS A 129 4.89 -8.05 -14.71
C LYS A 129 5.91 -7.05 -15.27
N ALA A 130 7.18 -7.44 -15.29
CA ALA A 130 8.18 -6.67 -16.00
C ALA A 130 7.83 -6.63 -17.49
N ASP A 131 7.67 -5.43 -18.05
CA ASP A 131 7.49 -5.26 -19.49
C ASP A 131 8.86 -5.28 -20.16
N THR A 132 9.28 -6.47 -20.57
CA THR A 132 10.60 -6.70 -21.15
C THR A 132 10.61 -6.56 -22.67
N GLY A 133 9.46 -6.34 -23.33
CA GLY A 133 9.39 -6.21 -24.79
C GLY A 133 10.03 -7.36 -25.57
N GLY A 134 10.14 -8.55 -24.97
CA GLY A 134 10.84 -9.73 -25.53
C GLY A 134 12.36 -9.77 -25.30
N MET A 135 12.96 -8.75 -24.69
CA MET A 135 14.37 -8.71 -24.32
C MET A 135 14.57 -9.17 -22.87
N GLN A 136 15.29 -10.27 -22.66
CA GLN A 136 15.60 -10.75 -21.31
C GLN A 136 16.64 -9.83 -20.66
N VAL A 137 16.18 -8.75 -20.00
CA VAL A 137 17.05 -7.89 -19.20
C VAL A 137 17.24 -8.54 -17.83
N SER A 138 18.46 -9.00 -17.55
CA SER A 138 18.84 -9.48 -16.22
C SER A 138 18.53 -8.40 -15.18
N GLY A 139 17.62 -8.67 -14.24
CA GLY A 139 17.22 -7.73 -13.19
C GLY A 139 15.91 -6.97 -13.44
N ALA A 140 15.23 -7.15 -14.58
CA ALA A 140 13.87 -6.68 -14.76
C ALA A 140 12.89 -7.59 -14.00
N SER A 141 12.75 -7.36 -12.69
CA SER A 141 11.76 -8.04 -11.87
C SER A 141 10.44 -7.26 -11.89
N GLY A 142 9.33 -7.98 -11.72
CA GLY A 142 8.03 -7.33 -11.56
C GLY A 142 7.95 -6.62 -10.20
N SER A 143 6.84 -5.93 -9.97
CA SER A 143 6.52 -5.35 -8.67
C SER A 143 5.18 -5.83 -8.14
N VAL A 144 5.03 -5.76 -6.83
CA VAL A 144 3.82 -6.09 -6.10
C VAL A 144 3.47 -4.91 -5.22
N ASP A 145 2.31 -4.31 -5.45
CA ASP A 145 1.75 -3.33 -4.53
C ASP A 145 1.00 -4.06 -3.43
N VAL A 146 1.22 -3.66 -2.18
CA VAL A 146 0.70 -4.34 -1.00
C VAL A 146 0.10 -3.37 0.02
N LEU A 147 -0.83 -3.87 0.82
CA LEU A 147 -1.37 -3.22 2.02
C LEU A 147 -0.78 -3.89 3.27
N ARG A 148 -0.33 -3.07 4.21
CA ARG A 148 0.16 -3.50 5.53
C ARG A 148 -0.96 -3.45 6.57
N TRP A 149 -0.75 -4.14 7.69
CA TRP A 149 -1.69 -4.17 8.83
C TRP A 149 -1.95 -2.80 9.47
N ASP A 150 -1.01 -1.87 9.35
CA ASP A 150 -1.13 -0.50 9.85
C ASP A 150 -1.97 0.42 8.94
N GLY A 151 -2.41 -0.08 7.77
CA GLY A 151 -3.18 0.68 6.79
C GLY A 151 -2.35 1.48 5.79
N THR A 152 -1.02 1.34 5.78
CA THR A 152 -0.14 1.93 4.77
C THR A 152 0.05 0.99 3.58
N CYS A 153 0.33 1.56 2.40
CA CYS A 153 0.73 0.78 1.23
C CYS A 153 2.25 0.77 1.04
N ALA A 154 2.74 -0.28 0.39
CA ALA A 154 4.12 -0.38 -0.08
C ALA A 154 4.18 -1.04 -1.45
N THR A 155 5.28 -0.84 -2.18
CA THR A 155 5.59 -1.49 -3.45
C THR A 155 6.91 -2.24 -3.28
N LEU A 156 6.86 -3.55 -3.48
CA LEU A 156 8.01 -4.45 -3.38
C LEU A 156 8.33 -5.04 -4.74
N SER A 157 9.57 -5.42 -4.98
CA SER A 157 9.89 -6.29 -6.12
C SER A 157 9.31 -7.69 -5.92
N THR A 158 9.09 -8.43 -7.00
CA THR A 158 8.59 -9.81 -6.92
C THR A 158 9.53 -10.76 -6.17
N GLU A 159 10.81 -10.41 -6.03
CA GLU A 159 11.80 -11.20 -5.29
C GLU A 159 11.73 -10.96 -3.78
N GLU A 160 11.23 -9.80 -3.35
CA GLU A 160 11.05 -9.41 -1.94
C GLU A 160 9.74 -9.93 -1.33
N VAL A 161 8.94 -10.66 -2.12
CA VAL A 161 7.65 -11.22 -1.72
C VAL A 161 7.62 -12.73 -1.96
N ARG A 162 7.01 -13.46 -1.02
CA ARG A 162 6.59 -14.85 -1.20
C ARG A 162 5.12 -15.02 -0.84
N PHE A 163 4.48 -16.02 -1.44
CA PHE A 163 3.06 -16.30 -1.20
C PHE A 163 2.82 -17.50 -0.28
N GLN A 164 3.87 -18.24 0.04
CA GLN A 164 3.80 -19.32 1.03
C GLN A 164 3.87 -18.72 2.43
N ALA A 165 2.89 -19.06 3.27
CA ALA A 165 2.83 -18.60 4.65
C ALA A 165 4.01 -19.14 5.48
N PRO A 166 4.70 -18.29 6.26
CA PRO A 166 5.61 -18.74 7.30
C PRO A 166 4.83 -19.39 8.45
N SER A 167 5.53 -20.13 9.31
CA SER A 167 4.93 -20.76 10.49
C SER A 167 4.39 -19.74 11.51
N LYS A 168 5.02 -18.56 11.60
CA LYS A 168 4.63 -17.45 12.46
C LYS A 168 4.75 -16.13 11.70
N PRO A 169 3.73 -15.75 10.92
CA PRO A 169 3.77 -14.49 10.19
C PRO A 169 3.76 -13.29 11.15
N LYS A 170 4.66 -12.34 10.88
CA LYS A 170 4.72 -11.05 11.56
C LYS A 170 3.68 -10.10 10.97
N HIS A 171 3.60 -8.90 11.52
CA HIS A 171 2.69 -7.84 11.08
C HIS A 171 3.29 -6.48 11.41
N ALA A 172 2.87 -5.45 10.68
CA ALA A 172 3.09 -4.06 11.06
C ALA A 172 2.37 -3.75 12.38
N ILE A 173 2.81 -2.69 13.07
CA ILE A 173 2.14 -2.21 14.29
C ILE A 173 0.82 -1.55 13.89
N ILE A 174 -0.29 -2.11 14.36
CA ILE A 174 -1.61 -1.51 14.23
C ILE A 174 -1.70 -0.35 15.22
N PRO A 175 -2.03 0.88 14.77
CA PRO A 175 -2.15 2.02 15.65
C PRO A 175 -3.45 1.96 16.47
N TRP A 176 -3.50 1.07 17.46
CA TRP A 176 -4.69 0.74 18.26
C TRP A 176 -5.49 1.96 18.74
N ARG A 177 -4.79 3.02 19.16
CA ARG A 177 -5.41 4.22 19.73
C ARG A 177 -6.26 5.01 18.73
N ILE A 178 -5.92 4.96 17.45
CA ILE A 178 -6.65 5.71 16.41
C ILE A 178 -7.73 4.86 15.73
N LEU A 179 -7.87 3.60 16.16
CA LEU A 179 -8.99 2.77 15.75
C LEU A 179 -10.30 3.36 16.29
N GLU A 180 -11.36 3.27 15.50
CA GLU A 180 -12.71 3.65 15.84
C GLU A 180 -13.19 2.90 17.10
N ASP A 181 -13.97 3.57 17.94
CA ASP A 181 -14.50 2.96 19.17
C ASP A 181 -15.28 1.68 18.85
N ALA A 182 -16.05 1.66 17.76
CA ALA A 182 -16.79 0.48 17.33
C ALA A 182 -15.88 -0.73 17.07
N THR A 183 -14.72 -0.52 16.45
CA THR A 183 -13.73 -1.57 16.19
C THR A 183 -13.05 -2.02 17.48
N GLN A 184 -12.63 -1.07 18.33
CA GLN A 184 -12.04 -1.42 19.62
C GLN A 184 -13.01 -2.21 20.49
N GLU A 185 -14.28 -1.80 20.57
CA GLU A 185 -15.33 -2.52 21.31
C GLU A 185 -15.59 -3.91 20.72
N ALA A 186 -15.63 -4.06 19.39
CA ALA A 186 -15.79 -5.36 18.75
C ALA A 186 -14.64 -6.31 19.10
N LEU A 187 -13.39 -5.82 19.06
CA LEU A 187 -12.20 -6.59 19.41
C LEU A 187 -12.15 -6.93 20.91
N LYS A 188 -12.58 -6.02 21.79
CA LYS A 188 -12.66 -6.24 23.24
C LYS A 188 -13.76 -7.21 23.67
N LYS A 189 -14.64 -7.67 22.77
CA LYS A 189 -15.52 -8.82 23.06
C LYS A 189 -14.72 -10.10 23.31
N ASN A 190 -13.48 -10.17 22.84
CA ASN A 190 -12.53 -11.19 23.23
C ASN A 190 -11.91 -10.81 24.59
N GLU A 191 -12.12 -11.64 25.61
CA GLU A 191 -11.67 -11.37 26.98
C GLU A 191 -10.14 -11.16 27.08
N ALA A 192 -9.35 -11.92 26.31
CA ALA A 192 -7.90 -11.76 26.31
C ALA A 192 -7.48 -10.38 25.78
N LEU A 193 -8.13 -9.91 24.71
CA LEU A 193 -7.93 -8.55 24.18
C LEU A 193 -8.38 -7.47 25.16
N ALA A 194 -9.53 -7.64 25.82
CA ALA A 194 -10.00 -6.68 26.83
C ALA A 194 -9.02 -6.53 28.00
N ASN A 195 -8.46 -7.66 28.48
CA ASN A 195 -7.48 -7.68 29.56
C ASN A 195 -6.19 -6.96 29.16
N VAL A 196 -5.63 -7.29 27.98
CA VAL A 196 -4.39 -6.67 27.50
C VAL A 196 -4.60 -5.19 27.16
N ALA A 197 -5.75 -4.79 26.62
CA ALA A 197 -6.07 -3.38 26.38
C ALA A 197 -6.15 -2.59 27.70
N THR A 198 -6.67 -3.19 28.77
CA THR A 198 -6.71 -2.59 30.10
C THR A 198 -5.32 -2.46 30.72
N GLU A 199 -4.50 -3.52 30.63
CA GLU A 199 -3.10 -3.51 31.08
C GLU A 199 -2.29 -2.43 30.35
N ARG A 200 -2.40 -2.38 29.01
CA ARG A 200 -1.79 -1.34 28.19
C ARG A 200 -2.18 0.06 28.68
N LYS A 201 -3.47 0.33 28.88
CA LYS A 201 -3.93 1.65 29.36
C LYS A 201 -3.27 2.01 30.70
N LYS A 202 -3.13 1.05 31.60
CA LYS A 202 -2.49 1.22 32.91
C LYS A 202 -0.99 1.50 32.80
N GLU A 203 -0.26 0.72 32.00
CA GLU A 203 1.20 0.82 31.88
C GLU A 203 1.65 2.01 31.03
N CYS A 204 0.90 2.33 29.99
CA CYS A 204 1.22 3.43 29.07
C CYS A 204 0.70 4.79 29.55
N LYS A 205 -0.29 4.85 30.45
CA LYS A 205 -0.87 6.10 31.00
C LYS A 205 -1.24 7.15 29.94
N GLY A 206 -1.55 6.74 28.72
CA GLY A 206 -1.85 7.64 27.60
C GLY A 206 -0.63 8.27 26.92
N ALA A 207 0.60 7.85 27.26
CA ALA A 207 1.78 8.20 26.50
C ALA A 207 1.66 7.65 25.07
N THR A 208 1.95 8.50 24.09
CA THR A 208 1.75 8.23 22.66
C THR A 208 2.96 8.53 21.81
N MET A 209 3.94 9.24 22.36
CA MET A 209 5.20 9.62 21.71
C MET A 209 6.31 9.69 22.76
N GLY A 210 7.54 9.43 22.33
CA GLY A 210 8.73 9.47 23.19
C GLY A 210 9.05 8.14 23.88
N ALA A 211 10.07 8.14 24.74
CA ALA A 211 10.49 6.96 25.48
C ALA A 211 9.39 6.54 26.47
N VAL A 212 8.62 5.53 26.09
CA VAL A 212 7.66 4.85 26.98
C VAL A 212 8.40 3.83 27.85
N SER A 213 7.75 3.35 28.90
CA SER A 213 8.35 2.30 29.73
C SER A 213 8.42 0.98 28.94
N ALA A 214 9.43 0.14 29.22
CA ALA A 214 9.52 -1.21 28.64
C ALA A 214 8.26 -2.06 28.89
N LYS A 215 7.52 -1.79 29.97
CA LYS A 215 6.24 -2.43 30.25
C LYS A 215 5.14 -1.98 29.28
N CYS A 216 5.10 -0.69 28.95
CA CYS A 216 4.19 -0.16 27.94
C CYS A 216 4.50 -0.77 26.56
N GLU A 217 5.76 -0.79 26.13
CA GLU A 217 6.15 -1.40 24.85
C GLU A 217 5.73 -2.89 24.76
N LYS A 218 5.95 -3.64 25.85
CA LYS A 218 5.53 -5.03 25.94
C LYS A 218 4.00 -5.19 25.86
N ALA A 219 3.26 -4.33 26.54
CA ALA A 219 1.79 -4.35 26.50
C ALA A 219 1.25 -3.95 25.13
N ASP A 220 1.86 -2.96 24.47
CA ASP A 220 1.55 -2.55 23.10
C ASP A 220 1.80 -3.69 22.12
N LYS A 221 2.95 -4.37 22.23
CA LYS A 221 3.26 -5.53 21.41
C LYS A 221 2.25 -6.66 21.63
N ALA A 222 1.95 -7.00 22.89
CA ALA A 222 1.00 -8.06 23.22
C ALA A 222 -0.41 -7.74 22.69
N LEU A 223 -0.83 -6.48 22.74
CA LEU A 223 -2.11 -6.05 22.18
C LEU A 223 -2.14 -6.22 20.67
N ASN A 224 -1.08 -5.80 19.98
CA ASN A 224 -0.97 -5.92 18.53
C ASN A 224 -0.99 -7.39 18.07
N ASP A 225 -0.19 -8.25 18.69
CA ASP A 225 -0.19 -9.69 18.44
C ASP A 225 -1.59 -10.28 18.67
N LEU A 226 -2.23 -9.86 19.78
CA LEU A 226 -3.65 -9.99 20.13
C LEU A 226 -4.61 -9.79 18.96
N VAL A 227 -4.59 -8.57 18.44
CA VAL A 227 -5.56 -8.10 17.45
C VAL A 227 -5.40 -8.86 16.15
N VAL A 228 -4.15 -9.05 15.71
CA VAL A 228 -3.84 -9.77 14.48
C VAL A 228 -4.32 -11.22 14.57
N GLU A 229 -4.05 -11.91 15.67
CA GLU A 229 -4.51 -13.28 15.87
C GLU A 229 -6.04 -13.36 15.89
N ALA A 230 -6.71 -12.44 16.59
CA ALA A 230 -8.16 -12.38 16.64
C ALA A 230 -8.78 -12.20 15.24
N VAL A 231 -8.25 -11.28 14.43
CA VAL A 231 -8.73 -11.02 13.06
C VAL A 231 -8.45 -12.21 12.13
N ARG A 232 -7.26 -12.83 12.24
CA ARG A 232 -6.88 -14.04 11.47
C ARG A 232 -7.75 -15.25 11.79
N THR A 233 -8.14 -15.41 13.05
CA THR A 233 -8.91 -16.59 13.50
C THR A 233 -10.42 -16.45 13.28
N GLY A 234 -10.90 -15.22 13.04
CA GLY A 234 -12.27 -14.96 12.59
C GLY A 234 -13.08 -14.00 13.45
N THR A 235 -12.44 -13.20 14.31
CA THR A 235 -13.11 -12.08 14.98
C THR A 235 -13.54 -11.06 13.93
N THR A 236 -14.85 -10.82 13.84
CA THR A 236 -15.40 -9.85 12.90
C THR A 236 -15.17 -8.44 13.41
N VAL A 237 -14.52 -7.61 12.59
CA VAL A 237 -14.46 -6.16 12.81
C VAL A 237 -15.56 -5.46 12.00
N PRO A 238 -16.15 -4.37 12.52
CA PRO A 238 -17.20 -3.66 11.80
C PRO A 238 -16.66 -3.08 10.49
N LYS A 239 -17.58 -2.79 9.56
CA LYS A 239 -17.24 -2.04 8.35
C LYS A 239 -16.77 -0.63 8.76
N PRO A 240 -15.60 -0.17 8.28
CA PRO A 240 -15.05 1.12 8.68
C PRO A 240 -15.93 2.28 8.20
N ALA A 241 -16.03 3.35 9.00
CA ALA A 241 -16.73 4.56 8.56
C ALA A 241 -15.93 5.32 7.49
N LYS A 242 -14.60 5.30 7.59
CA LYS A 242 -13.70 5.93 6.62
C LYS A 242 -13.36 4.95 5.48
N VAL A 243 -13.74 5.29 4.26
CA VAL A 243 -13.35 4.60 3.02
C VAL A 243 -12.62 5.57 2.06
N PRO A 244 -11.70 5.07 1.21
CA PRO A 244 -10.94 5.90 0.27
C PRO A 244 -11.73 6.53 -0.88
#